data_AF-A0A0N0D1V0-F1
#
_entry.id   AF-A0A0N0D1V0-F1
#
_cell.length_a   1.000
_cell.length_b   1.000
_cell.length_c   1.000
_cell.angle_alpha   90.00
_cell.angle_beta   90.00
_cell.angle_gamma   90.00
#
_symmetry.space_group_name_H-M   'P 1'
#
loop_
_entity.id
_entity.type
_entity.pdbx_description
1 polymer ?
#
loop_
_entity_poly.entity_id
_entity_poly.type
_entity_poly.pdbx_seq_one_letter_code
_entity_poly.pdbx_strand_id
1 'polypeptide(L)'
;MKKAFLYFFVGYFLMTLPAISFAGKKFGHPALTYQLTSCAYNVKTCASATKYHSGIDYSKNGNRDIVSTNDGKVVRIEHMSTNDHGMGNNVIIEHILEDGSKVYSLYAHLDSIESGIQEGGSIEKGDKIGVMGGSGYGVSDKWGIHLHFELKDQPVTNNPSGSGLLWGYMPSNPDLYGYHDPNAFINIESVQSSSPSVGANCGSELVYDCSLNCVSASTASNWTGDGYCDDGSYGIVLTCSTFNNDGGDCDNSSGGNSGGTSNGVPGESCGSGQVYDCNSSCVSSSTASSWTGDGYCDVGSYGMVLNCSAFNNDGGDCGFSGGSSGNSPGQSCGSGQVYDCNLTCVNEATASNWIGDGYCDDGGYGMVLTCSAFNNDGGDCN
;
A
#
# COMPACT_ATOMS: atom_id res chain seq x y z
N MET A 1 -15.87 15.62 90.66
CA MET A 1 -16.45 15.86 89.33
C MET A 1 -15.35 16.32 88.38
N LYS A 2 -14.74 15.41 87.60
CA LYS A 2 -13.76 15.74 86.55
C LYS A 2 -14.40 15.37 85.21
N LYS A 3 -14.71 16.38 84.39
CA LYS A 3 -15.27 16.19 83.03
C LYS A 3 -14.11 15.84 82.09
N ALA A 4 -14.16 14.66 81.48
CA ALA A 4 -13.26 14.27 80.40
C ALA A 4 -13.73 14.91 79.10
N PHE A 5 -12.87 15.70 78.46
CA PHE A 5 -13.05 16.20 77.10
C PHE A 5 -12.66 15.09 76.13
N LEU A 6 -13.63 14.59 75.37
CA LEU A 6 -13.41 13.63 74.31
C LEU A 6 -13.09 14.40 73.03
N TYR A 7 -11.81 14.42 72.63
CA TYR A 7 -11.39 14.97 71.34
C TYR A 7 -11.76 13.97 70.23
N PHE A 8 -12.75 14.32 69.40
CA PHE A 8 -13.03 13.62 68.14
C PHE A 8 -11.93 13.97 67.13
N PHE A 9 -10.99 13.05 66.92
CA PHE A 9 -10.12 13.09 65.75
C PHE A 9 -10.97 12.76 64.51
N VAL A 10 -11.36 13.79 63.76
CA VAL A 10 -11.88 13.62 62.39
C VAL A 10 -10.67 13.32 61.52
N GLY A 11 -10.32 12.04 61.39
CA GLY A 11 -9.35 11.58 60.42
C GLY A 11 -9.90 11.81 59.02
N TYR A 12 -9.44 12.86 58.34
CA TYR A 12 -9.57 12.96 56.89
C TYR A 12 -8.71 11.86 56.28
N PHE A 13 -9.33 10.72 56.02
CA PHE A 13 -8.75 9.69 55.18
C PHE A 13 -8.76 10.24 53.75
N LEU A 14 -7.67 10.89 53.34
CA LEU A 14 -7.40 11.20 51.94
C LEU A 14 -7.30 9.85 51.21
N MET A 15 -8.42 9.36 50.69
CA MET A 15 -8.41 8.37 49.62
C MET A 15 -7.79 9.07 48.42
N THR A 16 -6.49 8.91 48.25
CA THR A 16 -5.86 9.15 46.95
C THR A 16 -6.48 8.14 46.00
N LEU A 17 -7.42 8.60 45.17
CA LEU A 17 -7.86 7.83 44.01
C LEU A 17 -6.60 7.44 43.23
N PRO A 18 -6.42 6.16 42.86
CA PRO A 18 -5.33 5.82 41.96
C PRO A 18 -5.52 6.65 40.69
N ALA A 19 -4.51 7.42 40.31
CA ALA A 19 -4.45 7.96 38.96
C ALA A 19 -4.52 6.74 38.03
N ILE A 20 -5.65 6.58 37.35
CA ILE A 20 -5.81 5.53 36.35
C ILE A 20 -4.77 5.85 35.28
N SER A 21 -3.72 5.04 35.26
CA SER A 21 -2.65 5.12 34.27
C SER A 21 -3.19 4.58 32.96
N PHE A 22 -3.68 5.47 32.10
CA PHE A 22 -4.11 5.14 30.73
C PHE A 22 -2.88 4.98 29.82
N ALA A 23 -1.94 4.10 30.19
CA ALA A 23 -0.82 3.76 29.33
C ALA A 23 -1.36 2.92 28.15
N GLY A 24 -1.29 3.51 26.95
CA GLY A 24 -1.98 3.11 25.72
C GLY A 24 -1.91 1.61 25.41
N LYS A 25 -3.07 0.95 25.41
CA LYS A 25 -3.25 -0.26 24.61
C LYS A 25 -3.35 0.16 23.13
N LYS A 26 -2.95 -0.70 22.19
CA LYS A 26 -3.16 -0.45 20.75
C LYS A 26 -4.65 -0.27 20.47
N PHE A 27 -5.02 0.63 19.56
CA PHE A 27 -6.42 0.79 19.18
C PHE A 27 -6.90 -0.50 18.47
N GLY A 28 -8.12 -0.95 18.77
CA GLY A 28 -8.77 -2.04 18.06
C GLY A 28 -9.78 -1.53 17.03
N HIS A 29 -10.33 -2.43 16.23
CA HIS A 29 -11.42 -2.07 15.33
C HIS A 29 -12.69 -1.70 16.11
N PRO A 30 -13.38 -0.62 15.73
CA PRO A 30 -14.63 -0.20 16.37
C PRO A 30 -15.82 -1.07 15.96
N ALA A 31 -15.70 -1.83 14.87
CA ALA A 31 -16.75 -2.69 14.34
C ALA A 31 -16.16 -3.99 13.78
N LEU A 32 -16.86 -5.12 13.99
CA LEU A 32 -16.48 -6.42 13.42
C LEU A 32 -17.09 -6.61 12.02
N THR A 33 -16.63 -5.77 11.10
CA THR A 33 -17.04 -5.71 9.70
C THR A 33 -15.96 -4.99 8.89
N TYR A 34 -16.05 -5.00 7.57
CA TYR A 34 -15.05 -4.38 6.70
C TYR A 34 -15.29 -2.88 6.50
N GLN A 35 -14.21 -2.15 6.24
CA GLN A 35 -14.25 -0.72 5.89
C GLN A 35 -14.67 -0.53 4.42
N LEU A 36 -15.44 0.52 4.16
CA LEU A 36 -15.87 0.92 2.82
C LEU A 36 -14.75 1.69 2.13
N THR A 37 -14.12 1.10 1.12
CA THR A 37 -13.05 1.76 0.35
C THR A 37 -13.50 3.06 -0.33
N SER A 38 -14.77 3.14 -0.73
CA SER A 38 -15.38 4.36 -1.28
C SER A 38 -15.47 5.51 -0.27
N CYS A 39 -15.33 5.20 1.02
CA CYS A 39 -15.45 6.12 2.16
C CYS A 39 -14.28 5.95 3.13
N ALA A 40 -13.08 5.72 2.60
CA ALA A 40 -11.84 5.75 3.37
C ALA A 40 -11.44 7.18 3.76
N TYR A 41 -10.44 7.31 4.61
CA TYR A 41 -9.95 8.63 5.04
C TYR A 41 -9.40 9.43 3.86
N ASN A 42 -9.67 10.74 3.85
CA ASN A 42 -9.19 11.68 2.83
C ASN A 42 -9.59 11.32 1.38
N VAL A 43 -10.57 10.43 1.17
CA VAL A 43 -11.14 10.17 -0.16
C VAL A 43 -12.36 11.04 -0.43
N LYS A 44 -12.67 11.22 -1.71
CA LYS A 44 -13.78 12.06 -2.20
C LYS A 44 -14.98 11.28 -2.71
N THR A 45 -14.80 9.99 -2.93
CA THR A 45 -15.77 9.11 -3.59
C THR A 45 -17.05 8.90 -2.80
N CYS A 46 -17.03 9.13 -1.48
CA CYS A 46 -18.16 8.88 -0.59
C CYS A 46 -19.27 9.95 -0.69
N ALA A 47 -18.88 11.22 -0.83
CA ALA A 47 -19.82 12.34 -0.83
C ALA A 47 -19.82 13.12 -2.14
N SER A 48 -18.67 13.67 -2.53
CA SER A 48 -18.55 14.45 -3.77
C SER A 48 -17.09 14.72 -4.10
N ALA A 49 -16.78 14.96 -5.38
CA ALA A 49 -15.43 15.26 -5.87
C ALA A 49 -14.74 16.50 -5.24
N THR A 50 -15.45 17.28 -4.42
CA THR A 50 -14.95 18.49 -3.76
C THR A 50 -14.83 18.38 -2.24
N LYS A 51 -15.23 17.24 -1.66
CA LYS A 51 -15.25 17.04 -0.20
C LYS A 51 -14.46 15.80 0.18
N TYR A 52 -13.51 15.97 1.08
CA TYR A 52 -12.65 14.90 1.61
C TYR A 52 -13.27 14.33 2.88
N HIS A 53 -13.36 13.02 2.97
CA HIS A 53 -13.93 12.34 4.14
C HIS A 53 -13.03 12.47 5.37
N SER A 54 -13.56 12.91 6.52
CA SER A 54 -12.80 13.15 7.77
C SER A 54 -12.64 11.92 8.65
N GLY A 55 -13.16 10.77 8.22
CA GLY A 55 -13.09 9.52 8.95
C GLY A 55 -12.99 8.30 8.02
N ILE A 56 -13.36 7.15 8.54
CA ILE A 56 -13.55 5.91 7.78
C ILE A 56 -14.96 5.37 8.05
N ASP A 57 -15.56 4.79 7.01
CA ASP A 57 -16.87 4.13 7.16
C ASP A 57 -16.75 2.62 7.22
N TYR A 58 -17.53 2.00 8.11
CA TYR A 58 -17.66 0.54 8.22
C TYR A 58 -19.01 0.07 7.68
N SER A 59 -18.97 -1.06 6.95
CA SER A 59 -20.13 -1.64 6.27
C SER A 59 -21.15 -2.23 7.23
N LYS A 60 -22.44 -2.06 6.91
CA LYS A 60 -23.56 -2.77 7.58
C LYS A 60 -23.51 -4.30 7.47
N ASN A 61 -22.72 -4.84 6.55
CA ASN A 61 -22.67 -6.27 6.26
C ASN A 61 -21.76 -6.98 7.27
N GLY A 62 -22.25 -7.16 8.50
CA GLY A 62 -21.50 -7.81 9.58
C GLY A 62 -22.19 -7.64 10.92
N ASN A 63 -21.43 -7.80 12.01
CA ASN A 63 -21.92 -7.45 13.33
C ASN A 63 -22.14 -5.92 13.39
N ARG A 64 -23.30 -5.52 13.93
CA ARG A 64 -23.66 -4.09 14.09
C ARG A 64 -23.30 -3.54 15.46
N ASP A 65 -22.80 -4.36 16.37
CA ASP A 65 -22.29 -3.87 17.65
C ASP A 65 -21.02 -3.04 17.44
N ILE A 66 -21.02 -1.83 18.00
CA ILE A 66 -19.90 -0.90 17.97
C ILE A 66 -19.24 -0.90 19.33
N VAL A 67 -17.92 -1.00 19.35
CA VAL A 67 -17.11 -1.10 20.56
C VAL A 67 -16.05 -0.01 20.64
N SER A 68 -15.60 0.31 21.86
CA SER A 68 -14.51 1.27 22.06
C SER A 68 -13.21 0.72 21.50
N THR A 69 -12.55 1.53 20.67
CA THR A 69 -11.27 1.17 20.08
C THR A 69 -10.16 1.11 21.11
N ASN A 70 -10.27 1.82 22.23
CA ASN A 70 -9.27 1.81 23.29
C ASN A 70 -9.86 2.17 24.65
N ASP A 71 -9.10 1.96 25.72
CA ASP A 71 -9.44 2.48 27.04
C ASP A 71 -9.53 4.01 26.96
N GLY A 72 -10.45 4.61 27.72
CA GLY A 72 -10.61 6.05 27.68
C GLY A 72 -11.70 6.59 28.59
N LYS A 73 -12.06 7.84 28.33
CA LYS A 73 -13.12 8.56 29.02
C LYS A 73 -14.13 9.08 28.01
N VAL A 74 -15.40 8.80 28.23
CA VAL A 74 -16.49 9.34 27.41
C VAL A 74 -16.58 10.84 27.68
N VAL A 75 -16.32 11.66 26.67
CA VAL A 75 -16.27 13.12 26.81
C VAL A 75 -17.43 13.84 26.14
N ARG A 76 -18.16 13.15 25.26
CA ARG A 76 -19.38 13.68 24.66
C ARG A 76 -20.33 12.56 24.26
N ILE A 77 -21.62 12.78 24.51
CA ILE A 77 -22.73 12.00 23.99
C ILE A 77 -23.69 12.98 23.35
N GLU A 78 -23.94 12.81 22.06
CA GLU A 78 -24.94 13.59 21.35
C GLU A 78 -26.02 12.65 20.82
N HIS A 79 -27.25 12.91 21.24
CA HIS A 79 -28.41 12.17 20.77
C HIS A 79 -28.95 12.80 19.48
N MET A 80 -29.46 11.95 18.60
CA MET A 80 -30.05 12.32 17.33
C MET A 80 -31.10 13.42 17.54
N SER A 81 -30.99 14.49 16.75
CA SER A 81 -31.91 15.62 16.77
C SER A 81 -31.87 16.37 15.45
N THR A 82 -32.78 17.31 15.21
CA THR A 82 -32.71 18.14 14.00
C THR A 82 -31.45 19.01 13.94
N ASN A 83 -30.74 19.20 15.06
CA ASN A 83 -29.55 20.02 15.20
C ASN A 83 -28.29 19.17 15.45
N ASP A 84 -28.30 17.86 15.16
CA ASP A 84 -27.12 16.98 15.28
C ASP A 84 -26.10 17.17 14.14
N HIS A 85 -26.37 18.12 13.25
CA HIS A 85 -25.54 18.48 12.09
C HIS A 85 -25.29 17.32 11.12
N GLY A 86 -26.15 16.31 11.15
CA GLY A 86 -26.06 15.11 10.33
C GLY A 86 -25.33 13.97 11.03
N MET A 87 -24.73 14.15 12.21
CA MET A 87 -23.94 13.11 12.87
C MET A 87 -24.79 12.05 13.59
N GLY A 88 -26.08 12.33 13.79
CA GLY A 88 -27.01 11.42 14.44
C GLY A 88 -26.65 11.18 15.90
N ASN A 89 -27.02 10.00 16.41
CA ASN A 89 -26.50 9.53 17.69
C ASN A 89 -24.99 9.31 17.55
N ASN A 90 -24.21 10.02 18.37
CA ASN A 90 -22.77 9.88 18.35
C ASN A 90 -22.14 9.98 19.74
N VAL A 91 -20.99 9.33 19.88
CA VAL A 91 -20.20 9.30 21.12
C VAL A 91 -18.78 9.73 20.79
N ILE A 92 -18.16 10.54 21.66
CA ILE A 92 -16.75 10.88 21.60
C ILE A 92 -16.04 10.38 22.85
N ILE A 93 -14.91 9.68 22.66
CA ILE A 93 -14.08 9.14 23.73
C ILE A 93 -12.70 9.79 23.67
N GLU A 94 -12.24 10.34 24.79
CA GLU A 94 -10.87 10.78 25.01
C GLU A 94 -9.99 9.58 25.35
N HIS A 95 -8.88 9.46 24.65
CA HIS A 95 -7.84 8.48 24.89
C HIS A 95 -6.53 9.19 25.23
N ILE A 96 -5.75 8.58 26.11
CA ILE A 96 -4.39 9.02 26.42
C ILE A 96 -3.43 8.05 25.73
N LEU A 97 -2.55 8.60 24.90
CA LEU A 97 -1.51 7.85 24.20
C LEU A 97 -0.31 7.57 25.13
N GLU A 98 0.58 6.69 24.71
CA GLU A 98 1.76 6.30 25.50
C GLU A 98 2.67 7.49 25.86
N ASP A 99 2.76 8.48 24.98
CA ASP A 99 3.51 9.72 25.20
C ASP A 99 2.78 10.75 26.10
N GLY A 100 1.60 10.40 26.60
CA GLY A 100 0.75 11.24 27.43
C GLY A 100 -0.07 12.28 26.67
N SER A 101 0.05 12.32 25.33
CA SER A 101 -0.81 13.15 24.49
C SER A 101 -2.22 12.58 24.43
N LYS A 102 -3.17 13.41 23.99
CA LYS A 102 -4.59 13.05 23.92
C LYS A 102 -5.03 12.93 22.48
N VAL A 103 -5.86 11.93 22.20
CA VAL A 103 -6.58 11.79 20.94
C VAL A 103 -8.03 11.43 21.23
N TYR A 104 -8.94 11.82 20.34
CA TYR A 104 -10.37 11.61 20.52
C TYR A 104 -10.93 10.76 19.39
N SER A 105 -11.63 9.68 19.73
CA SER A 105 -12.38 8.89 18.75
C SER A 105 -13.84 9.32 18.73
N LEU A 106 -14.46 9.41 17.54
CA LEU A 106 -15.89 9.64 17.36
C LEU A 106 -16.54 8.45 16.67
N TYR A 107 -17.72 8.05 17.17
CA TYR A 107 -18.55 6.98 16.62
C TYR A 107 -19.92 7.58 16.27
N ALA A 108 -20.26 7.67 14.98
CA ALA A 108 -21.47 8.37 14.51
C ALA A 108 -22.49 7.46 13.82
N HIS A 109 -23.64 8.07 13.54
CA HIS A 109 -24.80 7.47 12.88
C HIS A 109 -25.39 6.27 13.63
N LEU A 110 -25.12 6.14 14.93
CA LEU A 110 -25.58 5.00 15.73
C LEU A 110 -27.12 4.92 15.73
N ASP A 111 -27.66 3.70 15.73
CA ASP A 111 -29.09 3.45 15.93
C ASP A 111 -29.44 3.69 17.40
N SER A 112 -28.62 3.16 18.30
CA SER A 112 -28.73 3.32 19.75
C SER A 112 -27.37 3.44 20.41
N ILE A 113 -27.31 4.20 21.50
CA ILE A 113 -26.15 4.29 22.41
C ILE A 113 -26.42 3.35 23.59
N GLU A 114 -25.40 2.62 24.02
CA GLU A 114 -25.51 1.67 25.14
C GLU A 114 -25.91 2.38 26.43
N SER A 115 -26.85 1.79 27.16
CA SER A 115 -27.53 2.42 28.30
C SER A 115 -26.61 2.69 29.49
N GLY A 116 -25.50 1.96 29.61
CA GLY A 116 -24.51 2.11 30.67
C GLY A 116 -23.47 3.21 30.43
N ILE A 117 -23.46 3.83 29.25
CA ILE A 117 -22.49 4.86 28.89
C ILE A 117 -22.99 6.24 29.29
N GLN A 118 -22.12 7.00 29.95
CA GLN A 118 -22.40 8.37 30.40
C GLN A 118 -21.19 9.27 30.20
N GLU A 119 -21.44 10.54 29.90
CA GLU A 119 -20.37 11.54 29.84
C GLU A 119 -19.62 11.61 31.19
N GLY A 120 -18.30 11.71 31.10
CA GLY A 120 -17.39 11.66 32.24
C GLY A 120 -17.02 10.26 32.70
N GLY A 121 -17.74 9.22 32.26
CA GLY A 121 -17.48 7.82 32.60
C GLY A 121 -16.24 7.26 31.93
N SER A 122 -15.60 6.28 32.59
CA SER A 122 -14.54 5.46 31.99
C SER A 122 -15.15 4.40 31.06
N ILE A 123 -14.40 4.03 30.04
CA ILE A 123 -14.75 2.94 29.12
C ILE A 123 -13.49 2.15 28.79
N GLU A 124 -13.59 0.83 28.75
CA GLU A 124 -12.47 -0.05 28.40
C GLU A 124 -12.50 -0.39 26.92
N LYS A 125 -11.32 -0.72 26.36
CA LYS A 125 -11.21 -1.25 25.00
C LYS A 125 -12.13 -2.47 24.84
N GLY A 126 -12.94 -2.45 23.78
CA GLY A 126 -13.87 -3.54 23.47
C GLY A 126 -15.23 -3.42 24.17
N ASP A 127 -15.40 -2.48 25.10
CA ASP A 127 -16.72 -2.20 25.69
C ASP A 127 -17.68 -1.72 24.60
N LYS A 128 -18.91 -2.23 24.66
CA LYS A 128 -19.95 -1.88 23.70
C LYS A 128 -20.38 -0.44 23.88
N ILE A 129 -20.27 0.34 22.80
CA ILE A 129 -20.70 1.73 22.70
C ILE A 129 -22.17 1.84 22.29
N GLY A 130 -22.61 0.95 21.40
CA GLY A 130 -23.93 1.03 20.83
C GLY A 130 -24.13 0.09 19.65
N VAL A 131 -25.13 0.41 18.84
CA VAL A 131 -25.48 -0.35 17.63
C VAL A 131 -25.37 0.58 16.43
N MET A 132 -24.64 0.14 15.40
CA MET A 132 -24.50 0.81 14.11
C MET A 132 -25.87 1.11 13.51
N GLY A 133 -26.10 2.34 13.05
CA GLY A 133 -27.35 2.77 12.42
C GLY A 133 -27.10 3.61 11.18
N GLY A 134 -28.06 4.46 10.83
CA GLY A 134 -27.93 5.46 9.77
C GLY A 134 -28.42 6.84 10.19
N SER A 135 -28.38 7.13 11.50
CA SER A 135 -29.08 8.28 12.07
C SER A 135 -28.47 9.63 11.69
N GLY A 136 -29.31 10.65 11.53
CA GLY A 136 -28.88 12.04 11.27
C GLY A 136 -30.06 12.98 10.99
N TYR A 137 -29.92 14.25 11.34
CA TYR A 137 -30.94 15.29 11.21
C TYR A 137 -32.30 14.91 11.80
N GLY A 138 -32.31 14.18 12.92
CA GLY A 138 -33.55 13.71 13.55
C GLY A 138 -34.23 12.52 12.86
N VAL A 139 -33.59 11.91 11.84
CA VAL A 139 -34.11 10.77 11.07
C VAL A 139 -33.22 9.54 11.31
N SER A 140 -33.84 8.41 11.65
CA SER A 140 -33.13 7.19 12.08
C SER A 140 -32.27 6.51 11.00
N ASP A 141 -32.60 6.69 9.72
CA ASP A 141 -31.88 6.10 8.58
C ASP A 141 -31.64 7.14 7.47
N LYS A 142 -31.15 8.32 7.86
CA LYS A 142 -30.85 9.43 6.96
C LYS A 142 -29.77 9.10 5.92
N TRP A 143 -28.74 8.37 6.35
CA TRP A 143 -27.53 8.13 5.57
C TRP A 143 -27.39 6.68 5.08
N GLY A 144 -28.34 5.81 5.42
CA GLY A 144 -28.18 4.37 5.28
C GLY A 144 -27.29 3.81 6.38
N ILE A 145 -27.46 2.52 6.69
CA ILE A 145 -26.74 1.89 7.79
C ILE A 145 -25.23 1.79 7.47
N HIS A 146 -24.40 2.42 8.31
CA HIS A 146 -22.95 2.32 8.37
C HIS A 146 -22.44 2.92 9.70
N LEU A 147 -21.18 2.67 10.06
CA LEU A 147 -20.54 3.45 11.14
C LEU A 147 -19.57 4.44 10.50
N HIS A 148 -19.74 5.72 10.79
CA HIS A 148 -18.73 6.75 10.56
C HIS A 148 -17.82 6.85 11.78
N PHE A 149 -16.52 6.66 11.58
CA PHE A 149 -15.52 6.64 12.65
C PHE A 149 -14.39 7.64 12.39
N GLU A 150 -14.08 8.49 13.38
CA GLU A 150 -13.04 9.52 13.27
C GLU A 150 -12.02 9.42 14.40
N LEU A 151 -10.78 9.84 14.12
CA LEU A 151 -9.75 10.19 15.11
C LEU A 151 -9.40 11.67 14.95
N LYS A 152 -9.26 12.40 16.06
CA LYS A 152 -9.05 13.85 16.04
C LYS A 152 -8.41 14.44 17.29
N ASP A 153 -7.97 15.69 17.19
CA ASP A 153 -7.25 16.43 18.23
C ASP A 153 -8.13 17.02 19.34
N GLN A 154 -9.43 17.16 19.12
CA GLN A 154 -10.33 17.86 20.05
C GLN A 154 -11.66 17.11 20.24
N PRO A 155 -12.30 17.22 21.42
CA PRO A 155 -13.56 16.54 21.76
C PRO A 155 -14.79 17.24 21.16
N VAL A 156 -14.73 17.58 19.88
CA VAL A 156 -15.78 18.34 19.19
C VAL A 156 -16.38 17.53 18.05
N THR A 157 -17.68 17.65 17.84
CA THR A 157 -18.36 16.98 16.72
C THR A 157 -18.07 17.66 15.37
N ASN A 158 -17.75 18.95 15.37
CA ASN A 158 -17.27 19.66 14.16
C ASN A 158 -15.74 19.51 14.00
N ASN A 159 -15.14 20.26 13.06
CA ASN A 159 -13.69 20.25 12.88
C ASN A 159 -12.92 20.74 14.14
N PRO A 160 -11.84 20.04 14.53
CA PRO A 160 -10.99 20.39 15.68
C PRO A 160 -10.30 21.76 15.62
N SER A 161 -9.88 22.21 14.43
CA SER A 161 -9.14 23.48 14.27
C SER A 161 -9.98 24.74 14.50
N GLY A 162 -11.32 24.62 14.52
CA GLY A 162 -12.25 25.74 14.69
C GLY A 162 -12.36 26.67 13.48
N SER A 163 -11.69 26.37 12.36
CA SER A 163 -11.74 27.15 11.13
C SER A 163 -12.97 26.77 10.28
N GLY A 164 -14.10 27.42 10.60
CA GLY A 164 -15.39 27.13 9.98
C GLY A 164 -16.18 26.05 10.72
N LEU A 165 -17.39 25.76 10.27
CA LEU A 165 -18.26 24.72 10.84
C LEU A 165 -18.45 23.60 9.81
N LEU A 166 -17.80 22.45 10.05
CA LEU A 166 -17.70 21.32 9.14
C LEU A 166 -17.84 20.01 9.92
N TRP A 167 -18.53 19.02 9.35
CA TRP A 167 -18.85 17.72 9.95
C TRP A 167 -18.70 16.62 8.90
N GLY A 168 -17.99 15.54 9.22
CA GLY A 168 -17.78 14.37 8.34
C GLY A 168 -16.97 14.62 7.06
N TYR A 169 -16.88 15.86 6.59
CA TYR A 169 -16.29 16.21 5.31
C TYR A 169 -15.59 17.57 5.29
N MET A 170 -14.38 17.61 4.75
CA MET A 170 -13.50 18.78 4.69
C MET A 170 -13.32 19.29 3.25
N PRO A 171 -13.06 20.60 3.05
CA PRO A 171 -12.83 21.17 1.71
C PRO A 171 -11.42 20.87 1.17
N SER A 172 -10.48 20.46 2.03
CA SER A 172 -9.13 20.00 1.70
C SER A 172 -8.75 18.83 2.61
N ASN A 173 -7.48 18.40 2.59
CA ASN A 173 -6.99 17.30 3.42
C ASN A 173 -7.44 17.47 4.90
N PRO A 174 -8.18 16.51 5.50
CA PRO A 174 -8.67 16.60 6.87
C PRO A 174 -7.57 16.75 7.93
N ASP A 175 -6.31 16.36 7.64
CA ASP A 175 -5.16 16.57 8.54
C ASP A 175 -4.99 18.07 8.89
N LEU A 176 -5.30 18.96 7.94
CA LEU A 176 -5.19 20.42 8.12
C LEU A 176 -6.23 20.99 9.09
N TYR A 177 -7.19 20.17 9.52
CA TYR A 177 -8.27 20.52 10.42
C TYR A 177 -8.18 19.79 11.77
N GLY A 178 -7.11 19.01 11.99
CA GLY A 178 -6.88 18.25 13.21
C GLY A 178 -7.59 16.89 13.26
N TYR A 179 -8.02 16.37 12.11
CA TYR A 179 -8.38 14.96 11.96
C TYR A 179 -7.13 14.14 11.67
N HIS A 180 -7.20 12.84 11.96
CA HIS A 180 -6.14 11.89 11.65
C HIS A 180 -6.71 10.65 11.01
N ASP A 181 -5.93 9.99 10.16
CA ASP A 181 -6.30 8.71 9.57
C ASP A 181 -6.53 7.66 10.68
N PRO A 182 -7.77 7.19 10.88
CA PRO A 182 -8.06 6.17 11.88
C PRO A 182 -7.29 4.86 11.66
N ASN A 183 -6.95 4.54 10.40
CA ASN A 183 -6.16 3.36 10.08
C ASN A 183 -4.71 3.49 10.52
N ALA A 184 -4.19 4.71 10.68
CA ALA A 184 -2.96 4.88 11.42
C ALA A 184 -3.18 4.30 12.82
N PHE A 185 -4.17 4.74 13.59
CA PHE A 185 -4.31 4.34 15.00
C PHE A 185 -4.67 2.87 15.20
N ILE A 186 -5.65 2.37 14.46
CA ILE A 186 -6.16 1.00 14.57
C ILE A 186 -5.09 -0.01 14.14
N ASN A 187 -4.23 0.37 13.19
CA ASN A 187 -3.10 -0.45 12.75
C ASN A 187 -1.76 0.02 13.36
N ILE A 188 -1.78 0.97 14.31
CA ILE A 188 -0.58 1.46 14.99
C ILE A 188 -0.26 0.49 16.12
N GLU A 189 0.88 -0.12 15.94
CA GLU A 189 1.71 -0.60 17.01
C GLU A 189 2.82 0.46 17.19
N SER A 190 2.57 1.42 18.09
CA SER A 190 3.40 2.61 18.45
C SER A 190 3.82 3.58 17.33
N VAL A 191 3.37 4.84 17.42
CA VAL A 191 4.01 5.98 16.73
C VAL A 191 5.31 6.28 17.46
N GLN A 192 6.35 5.53 17.13
CA GLN A 192 7.70 6.06 17.20
C GLN A 192 8.19 6.27 15.78
N SER A 193 8.73 7.45 15.54
CA SER A 193 9.25 7.91 14.26
C SER A 193 10.33 6.97 13.70
N SER A 194 9.91 5.98 12.93
CA SER A 194 10.70 5.32 11.91
C SER A 194 9.70 4.71 10.95
N SER A 195 9.86 4.98 9.65
CA SER A 195 9.07 4.31 8.63
C SER A 195 9.06 2.80 8.91
N PRO A 196 7.89 2.13 8.81
CA PRO A 196 7.80 0.69 9.04
C PRO A 196 8.86 -0.03 8.21
N SER A 197 9.66 -0.86 8.88
CA SER A 197 10.69 -1.68 8.25
C SER A 197 10.37 -3.14 8.47
N VAL A 198 10.51 -3.91 7.40
CA VAL A 198 10.34 -5.36 7.41
C VAL A 198 11.14 -5.99 8.55
N GLY A 199 10.52 -6.91 9.28
CA GLY A 199 11.10 -7.62 10.41
C GLY A 199 11.25 -6.79 11.69
N ALA A 200 10.96 -5.49 11.65
CA ALA A 200 10.89 -4.71 12.87
C ALA A 200 9.70 -5.13 13.70
N ASN A 201 9.84 -4.95 15.01
CA ASN A 201 8.73 -5.12 15.93
C ASN A 201 7.64 -4.12 15.53
N CYS A 202 6.48 -4.63 15.11
CA CYS A 202 5.30 -3.83 15.16
C CYS A 202 4.86 -3.81 16.64
N GLY A 203 4.89 -4.89 17.41
CA GLY A 203 4.49 -4.81 18.82
C GLY A 203 4.56 -6.13 19.57
N SER A 204 3.83 -6.27 20.68
CA SER A 204 4.06 -7.40 21.60
C SER A 204 3.90 -8.77 20.90
N GLU A 205 5.02 -9.47 20.72
CA GLU A 205 5.13 -10.76 20.00
C GLU A 205 4.76 -10.71 18.51
N LEU A 206 4.81 -9.52 17.86
CA LEU A 206 4.52 -9.34 16.45
C LEU A 206 5.68 -8.65 15.70
N VAL A 207 5.83 -8.94 14.41
CA VAL A 207 6.82 -8.33 13.49
C VAL A 207 6.16 -7.91 12.19
N TYR A 208 6.70 -6.87 11.53
CA TYR A 208 6.28 -6.52 10.18
C TYR A 208 6.73 -7.60 9.20
N ASP A 209 5.78 -8.15 8.46
CA ASP A 209 6.03 -9.00 7.31
C ASP A 209 6.59 -8.16 6.14
N CYS A 210 6.90 -8.79 5.01
CA CYS A 210 7.48 -8.13 3.84
C CYS A 210 6.56 -7.12 3.16
N SER A 211 5.25 -7.17 3.43
CA SER A 211 4.26 -6.20 2.96
C SER A 211 3.90 -5.16 4.02
N LEU A 212 4.67 -5.11 5.11
CA LEU A 212 4.46 -4.21 6.25
C LEU A 212 3.14 -4.46 6.97
N ASN A 213 2.62 -5.69 6.91
CA ASN A 213 1.54 -6.14 7.78
C ASN A 213 2.13 -6.66 9.08
N CYS A 214 1.47 -6.38 10.18
CA CYS A 214 1.90 -6.86 11.48
C CYS A 214 1.42 -8.31 11.70
N VAL A 215 2.35 -9.25 11.81
CA VAL A 215 2.07 -10.68 11.96
C VAL A 215 2.74 -11.23 13.22
N SER A 216 2.25 -12.36 13.72
CA SER A 216 2.83 -13.00 14.91
C SER A 216 4.28 -13.39 14.67
N ALA A 217 5.20 -12.96 15.54
CA ALA A 217 6.62 -13.28 15.46
C ALA A 217 6.87 -14.78 15.56
N SER A 218 6.05 -15.48 16.37
CA SER A 218 6.07 -16.95 16.43
C SER A 218 5.48 -17.59 15.19
N THR A 219 4.46 -16.99 14.56
CA THR A 219 3.91 -17.46 13.28
C THR A 219 4.92 -17.26 12.16
N ALA A 220 5.45 -16.05 11.99
CA ALA A 220 6.50 -15.73 11.03
C ALA A 220 7.71 -16.66 11.18
N SER A 221 8.17 -16.92 12.42
CA SER A 221 9.27 -17.86 12.67
C SER A 221 8.93 -19.33 12.38
N ASN A 222 7.68 -19.74 12.52
CA ASN A 222 7.26 -21.12 12.26
C ASN A 222 7.02 -21.38 10.78
N TRP A 223 6.68 -20.33 10.04
CA TRP A 223 6.33 -20.32 8.63
C TRP A 223 7.56 -20.06 7.76
N THR A 224 8.52 -19.28 8.27
CA THR A 224 9.88 -19.18 7.69
C THR A 224 10.53 -20.56 7.58
N GLY A 225 10.72 -21.06 6.36
CA GLY A 225 11.39 -22.34 6.13
C GLY A 225 10.48 -23.56 6.37
N ASP A 226 9.15 -23.40 6.29
CA ASP A 226 8.18 -24.47 6.53
C ASP A 226 7.91 -25.38 5.30
N GLY A 227 8.53 -25.06 4.17
CA GLY A 227 8.44 -25.76 2.89
C GLY A 227 7.36 -25.22 1.94
N TYR A 228 6.66 -24.15 2.31
CA TYR A 228 5.73 -23.42 1.46
C TYR A 228 6.22 -22.00 1.25
N CYS A 229 5.84 -21.38 0.12
CA CYS A 229 6.14 -19.98 -0.09
C CYS A 229 5.03 -19.10 0.46
N ASP A 230 5.32 -18.38 1.53
CA ASP A 230 4.46 -17.42 2.19
C ASP A 230 4.50 -16.07 1.49
N ASP A 231 3.83 -16.03 0.34
CA ASP A 231 3.69 -14.85 -0.52
C ASP A 231 2.49 -13.95 -0.18
N GLY A 232 1.79 -14.26 0.91
CA GLY A 232 0.54 -13.61 1.29
C GLY A 232 -0.72 -14.44 1.02
N SER A 233 -0.62 -15.60 0.37
CA SER A 233 -1.76 -16.49 0.08
C SER A 233 -2.61 -16.86 1.31
N TYR A 234 -1.99 -16.92 2.49
CA TYR A 234 -2.67 -17.17 3.77
C TYR A 234 -2.59 -16.00 4.76
N GLY A 235 -2.26 -14.80 4.28
CA GLY A 235 -2.29 -13.56 5.07
C GLY A 235 -0.98 -13.19 5.78
N ILE A 236 0.14 -13.80 5.41
CA ILE A 236 1.50 -13.45 5.85
C ILE A 236 2.45 -13.46 4.66
N VAL A 237 3.33 -12.45 4.55
CA VAL A 237 4.29 -12.31 3.45
C VAL A 237 5.72 -12.38 3.97
N LEU A 238 6.46 -13.45 3.71
CA LEU A 238 7.85 -13.65 4.16
C LEU A 238 8.88 -13.65 3.01
N THR A 239 8.44 -13.33 1.79
CA THR A 239 9.20 -13.33 0.52
C THR A 239 10.30 -12.26 0.37
N CYS A 240 10.92 -11.78 1.44
CA CYS A 240 11.92 -10.72 1.38
C CYS A 240 13.18 -11.09 2.15
N SER A 241 14.27 -10.41 1.82
CA SER A 241 15.60 -10.71 2.31
C SER A 241 15.74 -10.71 3.84
N THR A 242 14.93 -9.92 4.55
CA THR A 242 14.90 -9.91 6.02
C THR A 242 14.51 -11.27 6.61
N PHE A 243 13.62 -12.01 5.94
CA PHE A 243 13.20 -13.37 6.31
C PHE A 243 13.89 -14.43 5.44
N ASN A 244 14.97 -14.06 4.75
CA ASN A 244 15.69 -14.93 3.80
C ASN A 244 14.75 -15.53 2.73
N ASN A 245 13.83 -14.72 2.18
CA ASN A 245 12.80 -15.16 1.23
C ASN A 245 12.08 -16.42 1.73
N ASP A 246 11.50 -16.27 2.91
CA ASP A 246 10.77 -17.32 3.60
C ASP A 246 11.64 -18.55 3.93
N GLY A 247 12.81 -18.31 4.53
CA GLY A 247 13.76 -19.39 4.82
C GLY A 247 14.35 -20.06 3.57
N GLY A 248 14.10 -19.51 2.38
CA GLY A 248 14.46 -20.06 1.08
C GLY A 248 13.31 -20.79 0.38
N ASP A 249 12.11 -20.85 0.95
CA ASP A 249 10.98 -21.56 0.35
C ASP A 249 10.34 -20.77 -0.80
N CYS A 250 10.42 -19.44 -0.72
CA CYS A 250 10.06 -18.53 -1.80
C CYS A 250 11.21 -18.28 -2.79
N ASP A 251 12.40 -18.80 -2.51
CA ASP A 251 13.51 -18.87 -3.47
C ASP A 251 13.27 -20.03 -4.43
N ASN A 252 12.20 -19.89 -5.20
CA ASN A 252 11.67 -20.77 -6.24
C ASN A 252 12.57 -21.97 -6.61
N SER A 253 12.58 -22.96 -5.74
CA SER A 253 13.24 -24.23 -5.94
C SER A 253 12.51 -25.37 -5.20
N SER A 254 11.17 -25.40 -5.21
CA SER A 254 10.34 -26.62 -5.11
C SER A 254 8.82 -26.34 -5.20
N GLY A 255 8.27 -26.35 -6.42
CA GLY A 255 6.91 -26.79 -6.79
C GLY A 255 5.66 -26.40 -5.96
N GLY A 256 4.82 -25.51 -6.52
CA GLY A 256 3.40 -25.42 -6.12
C GLY A 256 2.66 -24.17 -6.58
N ASN A 257 2.28 -24.11 -7.86
CA ASN A 257 1.40 -23.09 -8.47
C ASN A 257 0.04 -23.04 -7.71
N SER A 258 -0.57 -21.90 -7.35
CA SER A 258 -0.95 -20.81 -8.25
C SER A 258 -1.37 -19.52 -7.54
N GLY A 259 -0.92 -18.40 -8.09
CA GLY A 259 -1.84 -17.31 -8.45
C GLY A 259 -1.63 -15.95 -7.79
N GLY A 260 -0.41 -15.41 -7.77
CA GLY A 260 -0.15 -14.02 -7.40
C GLY A 260 0.44 -13.25 -8.58
N THR A 261 -0.34 -12.32 -9.13
CA THR A 261 0.08 -11.36 -10.16
C THR A 261 1.13 -10.40 -9.58
N SER A 262 2.41 -10.74 -9.69
CA SER A 262 3.48 -9.75 -9.70
C SER A 262 3.86 -9.50 -11.15
N ASN A 263 3.95 -8.22 -11.52
CA ASN A 263 4.42 -7.81 -12.84
C ASN A 263 5.88 -8.27 -12.95
N GLY A 264 6.08 -9.46 -13.54
CA GLY A 264 7.38 -10.08 -13.73
C GLY A 264 8.39 -9.09 -14.29
N VAL A 265 9.45 -8.84 -13.52
CA VAL A 265 10.52 -7.92 -13.94
C VAL A 265 11.34 -8.64 -15.01
N PRO A 266 11.43 -8.12 -16.24
CA PRO A 266 12.12 -8.82 -17.32
C PRO A 266 13.57 -9.15 -16.96
N GLY A 267 14.04 -10.34 -17.35
CA GLY A 267 15.39 -10.85 -17.05
C GLY A 267 15.56 -11.49 -15.68
N GLU A 268 14.62 -11.26 -14.74
CA GLU A 268 14.67 -11.88 -13.42
C GLU A 268 14.19 -13.33 -13.46
N SER A 269 14.69 -14.13 -12.54
CA SER A 269 14.25 -15.51 -12.36
C SER A 269 12.76 -15.56 -12.04
N CYS A 270 12.02 -16.42 -12.74
CA CYS A 270 10.62 -16.70 -12.44
C CYS A 270 10.37 -18.17 -12.05
N GLY A 271 11.46 -18.92 -11.83
CA GLY A 271 11.45 -20.35 -11.52
C GLY A 271 12.76 -21.01 -11.91
N SER A 272 12.99 -22.25 -11.47
CA SER A 272 14.22 -22.97 -11.78
C SER A 272 14.42 -23.13 -13.30
N GLY A 273 15.46 -22.50 -13.85
CA GLY A 273 15.75 -22.54 -15.29
C GLY A 273 14.79 -21.72 -16.15
N GLN A 274 14.11 -20.71 -15.57
CA GLN A 274 13.20 -19.80 -16.27
C GLN A 274 13.45 -18.33 -15.85
N VAL A 275 13.20 -17.41 -16.76
CA VAL A 275 13.26 -15.96 -16.54
C VAL A 275 11.99 -15.30 -17.07
N TYR A 276 11.64 -14.14 -16.54
CA TYR A 276 10.58 -13.31 -17.11
C TYR A 276 11.06 -12.69 -18.42
N ASP A 277 10.24 -12.82 -19.47
CA ASP A 277 10.38 -12.07 -20.70
C ASP A 277 9.90 -10.60 -20.52
N CYS A 278 10.03 -9.78 -21.54
CA CYS A 278 9.70 -8.35 -21.50
C CYS A 278 8.21 -8.04 -21.32
N ASN A 279 7.34 -9.04 -21.45
CA ASN A 279 5.90 -8.95 -21.17
C ASN A 279 5.53 -9.68 -19.86
N SER A 280 6.51 -9.92 -18.98
CA SER A 280 6.32 -10.58 -17.69
C SER A 280 5.85 -12.03 -17.80
N SER A 281 6.14 -12.71 -18.92
CA SER A 281 5.85 -14.14 -19.11
C SER A 281 7.06 -15.00 -18.76
N CYS A 282 6.84 -16.11 -18.06
CA CYS A 282 7.90 -17.06 -17.76
C CYS A 282 8.36 -17.84 -19.00
N VAL A 283 9.62 -17.68 -19.36
CA VAL A 283 10.26 -18.40 -20.47
C VAL A 283 11.50 -19.13 -19.98
N SER A 284 11.91 -20.21 -20.65
CA SER A 284 13.12 -20.94 -20.24
C SER A 284 14.35 -20.04 -20.30
N SER A 285 15.15 -19.99 -19.24
CA SER A 285 16.37 -19.19 -19.18
C SER A 285 17.40 -19.66 -20.20
N SER A 286 17.53 -20.98 -20.41
CA SER A 286 18.37 -21.53 -21.47
C SER A 286 17.87 -21.16 -22.87
N THR A 287 16.55 -21.06 -23.07
CA THR A 287 15.97 -20.65 -24.36
C THR A 287 16.12 -19.14 -24.58
N ALA A 288 15.79 -18.33 -23.58
CA ALA A 288 15.99 -16.88 -23.60
C ALA A 288 17.46 -16.53 -23.86
N SER A 289 18.42 -17.20 -23.20
CA SER A 289 19.84 -17.01 -23.46
C SER A 289 20.31 -17.52 -24.83
N SER A 290 19.62 -18.48 -25.43
CA SER A 290 19.95 -18.96 -26.79
C SER A 290 19.40 -18.08 -27.91
N TRP A 291 18.38 -17.27 -27.60
CA TRP A 291 17.70 -16.38 -28.54
C TRP A 291 18.18 -14.93 -28.37
N THR A 292 18.62 -14.56 -27.16
CA THR A 292 19.31 -13.28 -26.90
C THR A 292 20.56 -13.16 -27.78
N GLY A 293 20.53 -12.27 -28.76
CA GLY A 293 21.67 -12.02 -29.65
C GLY A 293 21.82 -13.06 -30.78
N ASP A 294 20.74 -13.72 -31.18
CA ASP A 294 20.73 -14.76 -32.21
C ASP A 294 20.67 -14.21 -33.66
N GLY A 295 20.59 -12.89 -33.82
CA GLY A 295 20.51 -12.18 -35.09
C GLY A 295 19.09 -11.85 -35.56
N TYR A 296 18.06 -12.19 -34.77
CA TYR A 296 16.67 -11.82 -34.99
C TYR A 296 16.16 -10.98 -33.83
N CYS A 297 15.09 -10.19 -34.05
CA CYS A 297 14.47 -9.40 -32.99
C CYS A 297 13.22 -10.11 -32.46
N ASP A 298 13.31 -10.65 -31.24
CA ASP A 298 12.29 -11.42 -30.56
C ASP A 298 11.28 -10.54 -29.83
N VAL A 299 10.26 -10.12 -30.59
CA VAL A 299 9.15 -9.28 -30.11
C VAL A 299 7.87 -10.07 -29.83
N GLY A 300 7.94 -11.39 -29.63
CA GLY A 300 6.78 -12.23 -29.29
C GLY A 300 6.26 -13.14 -30.38
N SER A 301 6.88 -13.22 -31.56
CA SER A 301 6.42 -14.06 -32.68
C SER A 301 6.33 -15.55 -32.38
N TYR A 302 7.02 -16.03 -31.33
CA TYR A 302 6.95 -17.41 -30.84
C TYR A 302 6.63 -17.50 -29.34
N GLY A 303 5.96 -16.47 -28.80
CA GLY A 303 5.51 -16.46 -27.40
C GLY A 303 6.56 -16.04 -26.36
N MET A 304 7.70 -15.50 -26.81
CA MET A 304 8.76 -14.93 -25.97
C MET A 304 9.13 -13.54 -26.48
N VAL A 305 9.27 -12.57 -25.57
CA VAL A 305 9.59 -11.17 -25.89
C VAL A 305 10.89 -10.77 -25.19
N LEU A 306 11.97 -10.46 -25.92
CA LEU A 306 13.29 -10.12 -25.37
C LEU A 306 13.74 -8.68 -25.67
N ASN A 307 12.85 -7.87 -26.26
CA ASN A 307 13.12 -6.51 -26.75
C ASN A 307 13.22 -5.40 -25.68
N CYS A 308 13.67 -5.72 -24.47
CA CYS A 308 13.80 -4.78 -23.36
C CYS A 308 15.24 -4.73 -22.85
N SER A 309 15.55 -3.67 -22.11
CA SER A 309 16.90 -3.40 -21.60
C SER A 309 17.48 -4.53 -20.74
N ALA A 310 16.65 -5.31 -20.06
CA ALA A 310 17.09 -6.44 -19.24
C ALA A 310 17.77 -7.56 -20.06
N PHE A 311 17.35 -7.76 -21.31
CA PHE A 311 18.00 -8.66 -22.26
C PHE A 311 18.88 -7.90 -23.26
N ASN A 312 19.29 -6.67 -22.93
CA ASN A 312 20.04 -5.78 -23.81
C ASN A 312 19.33 -5.50 -25.16
N ASN A 313 17.99 -5.41 -25.17
CA ASN A 313 17.16 -5.38 -26.38
C ASN A 313 17.49 -6.54 -27.30
N ASP A 314 17.32 -7.76 -26.80
CA ASP A 314 17.62 -8.99 -27.50
C ASP A 314 19.08 -9.09 -27.95
N GLY A 315 20.01 -8.90 -27.02
CA GLY A 315 21.45 -8.87 -27.32
C GLY A 315 21.90 -7.70 -28.20
N GLY A 316 21.00 -6.77 -28.51
CA GLY A 316 21.20 -5.66 -29.43
C GLY A 316 20.38 -5.77 -30.71
N ASP A 317 19.75 -6.92 -30.96
CA ASP A 317 19.06 -7.24 -32.21
C ASP A 317 17.72 -6.50 -32.35
N CYS A 318 17.12 -6.10 -31.21
CA CYS A 318 15.91 -5.26 -31.15
C CYS A 318 16.18 -3.75 -31.01
N GLY A 319 17.44 -3.32 -31.15
CA GLY A 319 17.88 -1.93 -31.10
C GLY A 319 17.42 -1.04 -32.27
N PHE A 320 16.31 -1.37 -32.95
CA PHE A 320 15.79 -0.58 -34.07
C PHE A 320 14.29 -0.33 -33.99
N SER A 321 13.96 0.78 -33.34
CA SER A 321 12.88 1.69 -33.74
C SER A 321 13.16 3.10 -33.20
N GLY A 322 14.06 3.81 -33.89
CA GLY A 322 14.05 5.28 -34.04
C GLY A 322 14.08 6.19 -32.80
N GLY A 323 15.26 6.76 -32.53
CA GLY A 323 15.35 8.16 -32.12
C GLY A 323 16.14 8.46 -30.85
N SER A 324 17.48 8.58 -30.96
CA SER A 324 18.24 9.79 -30.60
C SER A 324 19.77 9.57 -30.63
N SER A 325 20.46 10.39 -31.43
CA SER A 325 21.87 10.80 -31.32
C SER A 325 22.95 9.72 -31.10
N GLY A 326 23.56 9.22 -32.17
CA GLY A 326 24.86 8.53 -32.06
C GLY A 326 25.41 7.78 -33.28
N ASN A 327 24.55 7.30 -34.19
CA ASN A 327 24.97 6.28 -35.16
C ASN A 327 25.52 6.87 -36.47
N SER A 328 26.56 6.23 -37.01
CA SER A 328 27.20 6.58 -38.29
C SER A 328 27.32 5.35 -39.20
N PRO A 329 27.25 5.50 -40.53
CA PRO A 329 27.42 4.38 -41.46
C PRO A 329 28.75 3.63 -41.21
N GLY A 330 28.72 2.30 -41.34
CA GLY A 330 29.84 1.41 -41.07
C GLY A 330 30.11 1.13 -39.59
N GLN A 331 29.40 1.79 -38.66
CA GLN A 331 29.47 1.41 -37.25
C GLN A 331 28.76 0.08 -37.01
N SER A 332 29.26 -0.68 -36.05
CA SER A 332 28.57 -1.89 -35.58
C SER A 332 27.19 -1.51 -35.04
N CYS A 333 26.19 -2.29 -35.43
CA CYS A 333 24.81 -2.12 -35.00
C CYS A 333 24.26 -3.38 -34.33
N GLY A 334 25.14 -4.35 -34.05
CA GLY A 334 24.83 -5.67 -33.52
C GLY A 334 25.96 -6.65 -33.84
N SER A 335 25.85 -7.88 -33.33
CA SER A 335 26.85 -8.93 -33.57
C SER A 335 26.88 -9.33 -35.06
N GLY A 336 28.00 -9.05 -35.74
CA GLY A 336 28.14 -9.33 -37.18
C GLY A 336 27.25 -8.48 -38.09
N GLN A 337 26.82 -7.31 -37.62
CA GLN A 337 26.02 -6.36 -38.40
C GLN A 337 26.61 -4.95 -38.33
N VAL A 338 26.44 -4.20 -39.42
CA VAL A 338 26.88 -2.81 -39.55
C VAL A 338 25.76 -1.93 -40.09
N TYR A 339 25.81 -0.64 -39.75
CA TYR A 339 24.91 0.36 -40.33
C TYR A 339 25.26 0.59 -41.80
N ASP A 340 24.30 0.38 -42.70
CA ASP A 340 24.39 0.86 -44.08
C ASP A 340 24.31 2.41 -44.13
N CYS A 341 24.39 2.99 -45.32
CA CYS A 341 24.41 4.44 -45.50
C CYS A 341 23.10 5.14 -45.14
N ASN A 342 22.00 4.40 -45.05
CA ASN A 342 20.70 4.89 -44.56
C ASN A 342 20.48 4.60 -43.07
N LEU A 343 21.53 4.16 -42.37
CA LEU A 343 21.50 3.77 -40.96
C LEU A 343 20.55 2.60 -40.70
N THR A 344 20.50 1.65 -41.64
CA THR A 344 19.82 0.37 -41.47
C THR A 344 20.86 -0.69 -41.11
N CYS A 345 20.57 -1.55 -40.13
CA CYS A 345 21.43 -2.71 -39.89
C CYS A 345 21.41 -3.65 -41.07
N VAL A 346 22.59 -4.01 -41.56
CA VAL A 346 22.79 -5.06 -42.53
C VAL A 346 23.86 -6.02 -42.03
N ASN A 347 23.77 -7.29 -42.45
CA ASN A 347 24.76 -8.28 -42.09
C ASN A 347 26.14 -7.88 -42.64
N GLU A 348 27.14 -7.79 -41.77
CA GLU A 348 28.48 -7.30 -42.10
C GLU A 348 29.19 -8.19 -43.13
N ALA A 349 29.01 -9.50 -43.04
CA ALA A 349 29.56 -10.44 -44.02
C ALA A 349 28.87 -10.31 -45.39
N THR A 350 27.58 -9.99 -45.40
CA THR A 350 26.81 -9.76 -46.63
C THR A 350 27.21 -8.43 -47.26
N ALA A 351 27.24 -7.35 -46.49
CA ALA A 351 27.74 -6.04 -46.94
C ALA A 351 29.16 -6.17 -47.51
N SER A 352 30.05 -6.90 -46.84
CA SER A 352 31.42 -7.14 -47.30
C SER A 352 31.51 -7.91 -48.64
N ASN A 353 30.49 -8.68 -49.01
CA ASN A 353 30.44 -9.39 -50.29
C ASN A 353 29.89 -8.53 -51.43
N TRP A 354 29.17 -7.46 -51.10
CA TRP A 354 28.51 -6.55 -52.04
C TRP A 354 29.41 -5.33 -52.32
N ILE A 355 30.18 -4.88 -51.33
CA ILE A 355 31.23 -3.87 -51.50
C ILE A 355 32.22 -4.30 -52.58
N GLY A 356 32.25 -3.57 -53.70
CA GLY A 356 33.21 -3.81 -54.78
C GLY A 356 32.86 -5.01 -55.66
N ASP A 357 31.59 -5.42 -55.72
CA ASP A 357 31.12 -6.59 -56.48
C ASP A 357 30.88 -6.30 -57.99
N GLY A 358 31.04 -5.04 -58.41
CA GLY A 358 30.85 -4.54 -59.77
C GLY A 358 29.46 -3.99 -60.07
N TYR A 359 28.57 -3.96 -59.09
CA TYR A 359 27.26 -3.32 -59.15
C TYR A 359 27.18 -2.14 -58.18
N CYS A 360 26.23 -1.23 -58.41
CA CYS A 360 26.05 -0.09 -57.52
C CYS A 360 24.88 -0.34 -56.56
N ASP A 361 25.19 -0.51 -55.28
CA ASP A 361 24.25 -0.81 -54.21
C ASP A 361 23.67 0.43 -53.57
N ASP A 362 22.78 1.09 -54.33
CA ASP A 362 22.08 2.33 -53.98
C ASP A 362 20.75 2.13 -53.23
N GLY A 363 20.45 0.90 -52.82
CA GLY A 363 19.19 0.53 -52.19
C GLY A 363 18.18 -0.14 -53.11
N GLY A 364 18.47 -0.31 -54.41
CA GLY A 364 17.59 -1.03 -55.34
C GLY A 364 17.20 -2.43 -54.88
N TYR A 365 18.08 -3.12 -54.17
CA TYR A 365 17.85 -4.45 -53.58
C TYR A 365 17.81 -4.45 -52.04
N GLY A 366 17.65 -3.28 -51.42
CA GLY A 366 17.41 -3.14 -49.99
C GLY A 366 18.64 -2.86 -49.11
N MET A 367 19.84 -2.73 -49.69
CA MET A 367 21.06 -2.32 -48.98
C MET A 367 21.67 -1.10 -49.66
N VAL A 368 22.09 -0.10 -48.88
CA VAL A 368 22.65 1.17 -49.38
C VAL A 368 24.10 1.33 -48.93
N LEU A 369 25.06 1.18 -49.83
CA LEU A 369 26.51 1.24 -49.52
C LEU A 369 27.21 2.45 -50.16
N THR A 370 26.44 3.38 -50.71
CA THR A 370 26.90 4.52 -51.54
C THR A 370 27.46 5.73 -50.78
N CYS A 371 28.01 5.50 -49.57
CA CYS A 371 28.59 6.55 -48.75
C CYS A 371 30.07 6.29 -48.47
N SER A 372 30.75 7.34 -48.00
CA SER A 372 32.20 7.32 -47.77
C SER A 372 32.66 6.24 -46.78
N ALA A 373 31.81 5.82 -45.85
CA ALA A 373 32.13 4.75 -44.90
C ALA A 373 32.41 3.40 -45.58
N PHE A 374 31.79 3.14 -46.73
CA PHE A 374 32.01 1.95 -47.56
C PHE A 374 32.76 2.28 -48.86
N ASN A 375 33.40 3.45 -48.91
CA ASN A 375 34.10 3.96 -50.09
C ASN A 375 33.20 4.05 -51.33
N ASN A 376 31.94 4.47 -51.16
CA ASN A 376 30.89 4.46 -52.18
C ASN A 376 30.80 3.10 -52.87
N ASP A 377 30.49 2.08 -52.07
CA ASP A 377 30.36 0.71 -52.53
C ASP A 377 31.62 0.16 -53.20
N GLY A 378 32.77 0.31 -52.54
CA GLY A 378 34.05 -0.14 -53.09
C GLY A 378 34.55 0.65 -54.31
N GLY A 379 33.83 1.70 -54.72
CA GLY A 379 34.08 2.49 -55.93
C GLY A 379 33.20 2.10 -57.13
N ASP A 380 32.25 1.20 -56.95
CA ASP A 380 31.32 0.78 -58.01
C ASP A 380 30.21 1.82 -58.26
N CYS A 381 29.88 2.60 -57.23
CA CYS A 381 28.99 3.76 -57.33
C CYS A 381 29.80 5.05 -57.53
N ASN A 382 29.79 5.59 -58.75
CA ASN A 382 30.43 6.88 -59.10
C ASN A 382 29.55 8.10 -58.81
#